data_AF-A0A538SSF8-F1
#
_entry.id   AF-A0A538SSF8-F1
#
_cell.length_a   1.000
_cell.length_b   1.000
_cell.length_c   1.000
_cell.angle_alpha   90.00
_cell.angle_beta   90.00
_cell.angle_gamma   90.00
#
_symmetry.space_group_name_H-M   'P 1'
#
loop_
_entity.id
_entity.type
_entity.pdbx_description
1 polymer ?
#
loop_
_entity_poly.entity_id
_entity_poly.type
_entity_poly.pdbx_seq_one_letter_code
_entity_poly.pdbx_strand_id
1 'polypeptide(L)'
;MAEVGAKRFHLFGHSGVDPMEDRGIHMRWTRAGAGSLAAAAIAAFVYGSTLAPSVGAGDSGELILAAQSMGIPHPPGYPLWVLLARAAAVLPWGTVAFRVNALSAVLSACAVGLFYLLAARCGLRKSGRFARRGRRERRPRGPTRPSSSSPAWRCSRIRPSFSRR
;
A
#
# COMPACT_ATOMS: atom_id res chain seq x y z
N MET A 1 39.81 -30.34 -49.78
CA MET A 1 38.88 -30.91 -48.79
C MET A 1 38.53 -29.81 -47.80
N ALA A 2 37.23 -29.61 -47.58
CA ALA A 2 36.65 -28.45 -46.93
C ALA A 2 36.89 -28.40 -45.41
N GLU A 3 37.19 -27.22 -44.88
CA GLU A 3 36.92 -26.91 -43.48
C GLU A 3 36.14 -25.60 -43.41
N VAL A 4 34.81 -25.74 -43.46
CA VAL A 4 33.85 -24.66 -43.24
C VAL A 4 33.85 -24.37 -41.74
N GLY A 5 34.65 -23.38 -41.33
CA GLY A 5 34.63 -22.82 -39.98
C GLY A 5 33.36 -22.00 -39.73
N ALA A 6 32.23 -22.66 -39.54
CA ALA A 6 31.01 -22.04 -39.06
C ALA A 6 31.19 -21.64 -37.59
N LYS A 7 31.69 -20.42 -37.35
CA LYS A 7 31.60 -19.79 -36.03
C LYS A 7 30.12 -19.57 -35.71
N ARG A 8 29.60 -20.52 -34.94
CA ARG A 8 28.27 -20.52 -34.32
C ARG A 8 28.15 -19.24 -33.48
N PHE A 9 27.55 -18.22 -34.07
CA PHE A 9 27.14 -17.00 -33.37
C PHE A 9 26.13 -17.46 -32.31
N HIS A 10 26.53 -17.47 -31.04
CA HIS A 10 25.66 -17.68 -29.90
C HIS A 10 24.69 -16.50 -29.79
N LEU A 11 23.68 -16.49 -30.66
CA LEU A 11 22.38 -15.92 -30.36
C LEU A 11 21.79 -16.78 -29.25
N PHE A 12 21.82 -16.33 -28.00
CA PHE A 12 20.78 -16.61 -26.99
C PHE A 12 21.18 -15.92 -25.68
N GLY A 13 20.68 -14.70 -25.52
CA GLY A 13 20.62 -13.98 -24.25
C GLY A 13 19.20 -13.54 -23.97
N HIS A 14 18.22 -14.44 -24.13
CA HIS A 14 16.90 -14.25 -23.54
C HIS A 14 17.07 -14.33 -22.02
N SER A 15 17.29 -13.19 -21.38
CA SER A 15 17.05 -13.05 -19.94
C SER A 15 15.55 -13.29 -19.74
N GLY A 16 15.19 -14.52 -19.41
CA GLY A 16 13.84 -14.91 -19.06
C GLY A 16 13.39 -14.10 -17.86
N VAL A 17 12.62 -13.05 -18.12
CA VAL A 17 11.71 -12.51 -17.12
C VAL A 17 10.63 -13.59 -17.00
N ASP A 18 10.63 -14.33 -15.90
CA ASP A 18 9.62 -15.36 -15.68
C ASP A 18 8.24 -14.72 -15.82
N PRO A 19 7.34 -15.21 -16.70
CA PRO A 19 6.02 -14.61 -16.91
C PRO A 19 5.20 -14.47 -15.62
N MET A 20 5.54 -15.27 -14.61
CA MET A 20 4.92 -15.22 -13.28
C MET A 20 5.35 -14.00 -12.46
N GLU A 21 6.62 -13.57 -12.55
CA GLU A 21 7.13 -12.37 -11.87
C GLU A 21 6.54 -11.10 -12.49
N ASP A 22 6.47 -11.06 -13.82
CA ASP A 22 5.84 -9.98 -14.57
C ASP A 22 4.34 -9.83 -14.19
N ARG A 23 3.58 -10.94 -14.15
CA ARG A 23 2.18 -10.92 -13.69
C ARG A 23 2.02 -10.44 -12.24
N GLY A 24 2.96 -10.77 -11.36
CA GLY A 24 2.95 -10.30 -9.97
C GLY A 24 3.14 -8.79 -9.85
N ILE A 25 4.02 -8.23 -10.68
CA ILE A 25 4.30 -6.79 -10.76
C ILE A 25 3.07 -6.07 -11.32
N HIS A 26 2.53 -6.51 -12.47
CA HIS A 26 1.33 -5.94 -13.07
C HIS A 26 0.12 -5.97 -12.11
N MET A 27 -0.14 -7.10 -11.44
CA MET A 27 -1.23 -7.22 -10.45
C MET A 27 -1.04 -6.28 -9.25
N ARG A 28 0.20 -5.99 -8.84
CA ARG A 28 0.48 -5.04 -7.76
C ARG A 28 0.18 -3.60 -8.19
N TRP A 29 0.57 -3.23 -9.40
CA TRP A 29 0.31 -1.90 -9.96
C TRP A 29 -1.16 -1.67 -10.26
N THR A 30 -1.91 -2.68 -10.72
CA THR A 30 -3.36 -2.55 -10.92
C THR A 30 -4.09 -2.34 -9.61
N ARG A 31 -3.72 -3.07 -8.55
CA ARG A 31 -4.31 -2.90 -7.21
C ARG A 31 -3.93 -1.57 -6.57
N ALA A 32 -2.68 -1.12 -6.73
CA ALA A 32 -2.26 0.19 -6.26
C ALA A 32 -2.97 1.31 -7.04
N GLY A 33 -3.15 1.15 -8.35
CA GLY A 33 -3.92 2.05 -9.20
C GLY A 33 -5.38 2.16 -8.74
N ALA A 34 -6.07 1.03 -8.58
CA ALA A 34 -7.44 1.02 -8.07
C ALA A 34 -7.55 1.68 -6.68
N GLY A 35 -6.60 1.39 -5.79
CA GLY A 35 -6.53 2.01 -4.47
C GLY A 35 -6.34 3.54 -4.52
N SER A 36 -5.49 4.03 -5.44
CA SER A 36 -5.29 5.47 -5.62
C SER A 36 -6.51 6.20 -6.16
N LEU A 37 -7.23 5.57 -7.10
CA LEU A 37 -8.46 6.13 -7.65
C LEU A 37 -9.55 6.17 -6.59
N ALA A 38 -9.67 5.13 -5.76
CA ALA A 38 -10.59 5.12 -4.63
C ALA A 38 -10.24 6.23 -3.61
N ALA A 39 -8.96 6.39 -3.26
CA ALA A 39 -8.51 7.43 -2.34
C ALA A 39 -8.79 8.84 -2.88
N ALA A 40 -8.51 9.09 -4.17
CA ALA A 40 -8.81 10.34 -4.83
C ALA A 40 -10.33 10.61 -4.90
N ALA A 41 -11.14 9.59 -5.19
CA ALA A 41 -12.60 9.73 -5.24
C ALA A 41 -13.20 10.05 -3.87
N ILE A 42 -12.73 9.41 -2.80
CA ILE A 42 -13.14 9.71 -1.43
C ILE A 42 -12.73 11.14 -1.07
N ALA A 43 -11.50 11.54 -1.37
CA ALA A 43 -11.04 12.90 -1.11
C ALA A 43 -11.85 13.94 -1.91
N ALA A 44 -12.16 13.67 -3.18
CA ALA A 44 -12.99 14.54 -4.01
C ALA A 44 -14.41 14.68 -3.44
N PHE A 45 -15.00 13.59 -2.94
CA PHE A 45 -16.32 13.64 -2.30
C PHE A 45 -16.29 14.46 -1.01
N VAL A 46 -15.27 14.25 -0.16
CA VAL A 46 -15.13 15.01 1.09
C VAL A 46 -14.90 16.49 0.79
N TYR A 47 -13.91 16.84 -0.03
CA TYR A 47 -13.62 18.25 -0.35
C TYR A 47 -14.73 18.93 -1.12
N GLY A 48 -15.45 18.21 -1.98
CA GLY A 48 -16.64 18.73 -2.68
C GLY A 48 -17.82 18.98 -1.73
N SER A 49 -18.04 18.10 -0.75
CA SER A 49 -19.12 18.28 0.25
C SER A 49 -18.82 19.35 1.28
N THR A 50 -17.54 19.61 1.57
CA THR A 50 -17.08 20.67 2.49
C THR A 50 -16.65 21.95 1.75
N LEU A 51 -17.05 22.13 0.50
CA LEU A 51 -16.57 23.23 -0.33
C LEU A 51 -17.14 24.56 0.14
N ALA A 52 -16.27 25.56 0.36
CA ALA A 52 -16.71 26.90 0.73
C ALA A 52 -17.34 27.63 -0.48
N PRO A 53 -18.58 28.13 -0.38
CA PRO A 53 -19.27 28.81 -1.49
C PRO A 53 -18.74 30.24 -1.75
N SER A 54 -18.01 30.80 -0.79
CA SER A 54 -17.47 32.16 -0.81
C SER A 54 -16.01 32.19 -0.34
N VAL A 55 -15.48 33.40 -0.13
CA VAL A 55 -14.13 33.61 0.39
C VAL A 55 -14.01 32.97 1.77
N GLY A 56 -13.07 32.03 1.91
CA GLY A 56 -12.76 31.37 3.19
C GLY A 56 -11.92 32.26 4.11
N ALA A 57 -11.55 31.70 5.27
CA ALA A 57 -10.65 32.37 6.21
C ALA A 57 -9.17 32.36 5.76
N GLY A 58 -8.33 33.13 6.44
CA GLY A 58 -6.89 33.23 6.18
C GLY A 58 -6.60 33.89 4.83
N ASP A 59 -5.64 33.33 4.09
CA ASP A 59 -5.12 33.91 2.84
C ASP A 59 -6.04 33.65 1.63
N SER A 60 -7.21 33.04 1.84
CA SER A 60 -8.15 32.69 0.76
C SER A 60 -8.55 33.90 -0.08
N GLY A 61 -8.83 35.04 0.57
CA GLY A 61 -9.23 36.27 -0.12
C GLY A 61 -8.11 36.85 -0.97
N GLU A 62 -6.89 36.88 -0.43
CA GLU A 62 -5.69 37.34 -1.13
C GLU A 62 -5.38 36.45 -2.35
N LEU A 63 -5.46 35.13 -2.18
CA LEU A 63 -5.25 34.16 -3.26
C LEU A 63 -6.31 34.26 -4.37
N ILE A 64 -7.58 34.44 -4.01
CA ILE A 64 -8.66 34.64 -4.99
C ILE A 64 -8.47 35.97 -5.74
N LEU A 65 -8.08 37.03 -5.03
CA LEU A 65 -7.79 38.32 -5.64
C LEU A 65 -6.59 38.21 -6.59
N ALA A 66 -5.50 37.58 -6.17
CA ALA A 66 -4.32 37.33 -6.99
C ALA A 66 -4.66 36.50 -8.25
N ALA A 67 -5.52 35.48 -8.12
CA ALA A 67 -6.02 34.72 -9.27
C ALA A 67 -6.85 35.57 -10.25
N GLN A 68 -7.55 36.60 -9.77
CA GLN A 68 -8.29 37.52 -10.63
C GLN A 68 -7.42 38.58 -11.29
N SER A 69 -6.52 39.19 -10.53
CA SER A 69 -5.63 40.26 -11.00
C SER A 69 -4.37 39.75 -11.69
N MET A 70 -4.12 38.43 -11.69
CA MET A 70 -2.84 37.81 -12.04
C MET A 70 -1.68 38.41 -11.23
N GLY A 71 -1.97 38.73 -9.96
CA GLY A 71 -1.01 39.28 -9.01
C GLY A 71 -0.20 38.20 -8.30
N ILE A 72 0.76 38.66 -7.50
CA ILE A 72 1.51 37.83 -6.57
C ILE A 72 0.87 38.05 -5.20
N PRO A 73 0.28 37.02 -4.55
CA PRO A 73 -0.35 37.16 -3.25
C PRO A 73 0.69 37.58 -2.21
N HIS A 74 1.61 36.68 -1.88
CA HIS A 74 2.79 36.94 -1.06
C HIS A 74 3.97 36.09 -1.56
N PRO A 75 5.23 36.44 -1.29
CA PRO A 75 6.37 35.53 -1.57
C PRO A 75 6.07 34.17 -0.93
N PRO A 76 6.12 33.03 -1.65
CA PRO A 76 6.81 32.71 -2.92
C PRO A 76 5.96 32.78 -4.22
N GLY A 77 4.73 33.32 -4.16
CA GLY A 77 3.94 33.76 -5.31
C GLY A 77 3.14 32.70 -6.10
N TYR A 78 3.35 31.41 -5.89
CA TYR A 78 2.54 30.30 -6.45
C TYR A 78 2.10 30.45 -7.93
N PRO A 79 3.01 30.73 -8.87
CA PRO A 79 2.66 31.15 -10.23
C PRO A 79 1.83 30.10 -10.99
N LEU A 80 2.15 28.82 -10.86
CA LEU A 80 1.38 27.75 -11.50
C LEU A 80 -0.07 27.69 -10.98
N TRP A 81 -0.25 27.86 -9.67
CA TRP A 81 -1.58 27.84 -9.07
C TRP A 81 -2.41 29.05 -9.53
N VAL A 82 -1.79 30.25 -9.58
CA VAL A 82 -2.45 31.48 -10.07
C VAL A 82 -2.93 31.32 -11.51
N LEU A 83 -2.12 30.73 -12.39
CA LEU A 83 -2.51 30.47 -13.79
C LEU A 83 -3.70 29.51 -13.89
N LEU A 84 -3.68 28.41 -13.13
CA LEU A 84 -4.79 27.45 -13.09
C LEU A 84 -6.06 28.08 -12.49
N ALA A 85 -5.92 28.86 -11.42
CA ALA A 85 -7.01 29.56 -10.75
C ALA A 85 -7.62 30.63 -11.66
N ARG A 86 -6.80 31.33 -12.46
CA ARG A 86 -7.28 32.26 -13.49
C ARG A 86 -8.10 31.52 -14.54
N ALA A 87 -7.63 30.38 -15.03
CA ALA A 87 -8.38 29.56 -15.99
C ALA A 87 -9.73 29.08 -15.40
N ALA A 88 -9.73 28.61 -14.14
CA ALA A 88 -10.95 28.22 -13.43
C ALA A 88 -11.93 29.39 -13.28
N ALA A 89 -11.41 30.60 -13.05
CA ALA A 89 -12.23 31.78 -12.86
C ALA A 89 -12.82 32.38 -14.15
N VAL A 90 -12.37 31.95 -15.34
CA VAL A 90 -12.99 32.37 -16.61
C VAL A 90 -14.28 31.59 -16.90
N LEU A 91 -14.47 30.40 -16.34
CA LEU A 91 -15.66 29.62 -16.63
C LEU A 91 -16.93 30.29 -16.10
N PRO A 92 -18.04 30.33 -16.86
CA PRO A 92 -19.22 31.15 -16.53
C PRO A 92 -20.21 30.44 -15.58
N TRP A 93 -19.79 30.06 -14.37
CA TRP A 93 -20.66 29.39 -13.39
C TRP A 93 -20.28 29.72 -11.94
N GLY A 94 -21.28 30.03 -11.12
CA GLY A 94 -21.07 30.35 -9.69
C GLY A 94 -20.22 31.59 -9.46
N THR A 95 -19.81 31.81 -8.21
CA THR A 95 -18.90 32.91 -7.85
C THR A 95 -17.46 32.56 -8.26
N VAL A 96 -16.61 33.58 -8.42
CA VAL A 96 -15.17 33.35 -8.65
C VAL A 96 -14.55 32.58 -7.49
N ALA A 97 -14.91 32.93 -6.26
CA ALA A 97 -14.45 32.25 -5.05
C ALA A 97 -14.79 30.74 -5.09
N PHE A 98 -16.03 30.41 -5.45
CA PHE A 98 -16.45 29.02 -5.59
C PHE A 98 -15.62 28.25 -6.64
N ARG A 99 -15.38 28.84 -7.81
CA ARG A 99 -14.58 28.23 -8.89
C ARG A 99 -13.13 27.98 -8.46
N VAL A 100 -12.52 28.94 -7.78
CA VAL A 100 -11.14 28.82 -7.28
C VAL A 100 -11.06 27.79 -6.15
N ASN A 101 -12.02 27.78 -5.24
CA ASN A 101 -12.11 26.75 -4.19
C ASN A 101 -12.30 25.35 -4.78
N ALA A 102 -13.15 25.21 -5.80
CA ALA A 102 -13.41 23.95 -6.49
C ALA A 102 -12.14 23.41 -7.18
N LEU A 103 -11.36 24.29 -7.83
CA LEU A 103 -10.06 23.91 -8.40
C LEU A 103 -9.14 23.36 -7.30
N SER A 104 -9.00 24.06 -6.17
CA SER A 104 -8.17 23.62 -5.06
C SER A 104 -8.62 22.27 -4.49
N ALA A 105 -9.93 22.02 -4.41
CA ALA A 105 -10.49 20.72 -4.00
C ALA A 105 -10.10 19.59 -4.97
N VAL A 106 -10.20 19.83 -6.29
CA VAL A 106 -9.80 18.86 -7.31
C VAL A 106 -8.30 18.55 -7.24
N LEU A 107 -7.45 19.58 -7.16
CA LEU A 107 -6.00 19.41 -7.06
C LEU A 107 -5.62 18.64 -5.78
N SER A 108 -6.29 18.92 -4.66
CA SER A 108 -6.07 18.22 -3.40
C SER A 108 -6.47 16.75 -3.49
N ALA A 109 -7.60 16.43 -4.14
CA ALA A 109 -8.02 15.05 -4.37
C ALA A 109 -7.03 14.28 -5.26
N CYS A 110 -6.51 14.91 -6.33
CA CYS A 110 -5.45 14.34 -7.15
C CYS A 110 -4.17 14.08 -6.35
N ALA A 111 -3.77 15.03 -5.49
CA ALA A 111 -2.61 14.89 -4.62
C ALA A 111 -2.75 13.69 -3.66
N VAL A 112 -3.94 13.46 -3.10
CA VAL A 112 -4.21 12.28 -2.24
C VAL A 112 -4.04 10.97 -3.03
N GLY A 113 -4.57 10.89 -4.25
CA GLY A 113 -4.40 9.71 -5.10
C GLY A 113 -2.93 9.45 -5.46
N LEU A 114 -2.19 10.50 -5.83
CA LEU A 114 -0.75 10.41 -6.11
C LEU A 114 0.05 10.01 -4.87
N PHE A 115 -0.28 10.58 -3.72
CA PHE A 115 0.33 10.21 -2.45
C PHE A 115 0.10 8.73 -2.12
N TYR A 116 -1.09 8.21 -2.36
CA TYR A 116 -1.37 6.78 -2.22
C TYR A 116 -0.47 5.93 -3.13
N LEU A 117 -0.31 6.30 -4.40
CA LEU A 117 0.58 5.60 -5.33
C LEU A 117 2.03 5.63 -4.86
N LEU A 118 2.50 6.79 -4.39
CA LEU A 118 3.85 6.96 -3.85
C LEU A 118 4.05 6.11 -2.59
N ALA A 119 3.09 6.11 -1.68
CA ALA A 119 3.12 5.27 -0.47
C ALA A 119 3.16 3.76 -0.82
N ALA A 120 2.39 3.34 -1.83
CA ALA A 120 2.39 1.98 -2.34
C ALA A 120 3.71 1.61 -3.06
N ARG A 121 4.33 2.57 -3.77
CA ARG A 121 5.67 2.44 -4.39
C ARG A 121 6.76 2.27 -3.34
N CYS A 122 6.77 3.14 -2.34
CA CYS A 122 7.78 3.14 -1.26
C CYS A 122 7.67 1.92 -0.35
N GLY A 123 6.67 1.05 -0.56
CA GLY A 123 6.58 -0.21 0.15
C GLY A 123 6.36 0.01 1.63
N LEU A 124 5.43 0.91 2.00
CA LEU A 124 4.74 0.89 3.30
C LEU A 124 3.99 -0.45 3.43
N ARG A 125 4.76 -1.53 3.53
CA ARG A 125 4.33 -2.90 3.73
C ARG A 125 3.63 -2.86 5.07
N LYS A 126 2.35 -3.24 5.10
CA LYS A 126 1.66 -3.56 6.36
C LYS A 126 2.63 -4.41 7.17
N SER A 127 3.11 -3.87 8.29
CA SER A 127 4.05 -4.55 9.18
C SER A 127 3.28 -5.63 9.94
N GLY A 128 2.71 -6.60 9.21
CA GLY A 128 2.02 -7.77 9.74
C GLY A 128 2.98 -8.94 10.01
N ARG A 129 4.29 -8.69 10.04
CA ARG A 129 5.30 -9.74 10.31
C ARG A 129 5.42 -10.10 11.79
N PHE A 130 4.72 -9.41 12.68
CA PHE A 130 4.77 -9.74 14.10
C PHE A 130 3.80 -10.86 14.52
N ALA A 131 2.75 -11.14 13.73
CA ALA A 131 1.69 -12.07 14.14
C ALA A 131 1.97 -13.56 13.83
N ARG A 132 2.97 -13.91 13.00
CA ARG A 132 3.23 -15.32 12.62
C ARG A 132 4.34 -16.02 13.40
N ARG A 133 5.12 -15.31 14.24
CA ARG A 133 6.25 -15.93 14.97
C ARG A 133 5.82 -16.71 16.22
N GLY A 134 4.60 -16.50 16.74
CA GLY A 134 4.11 -17.20 17.94
C GLY A 134 3.47 -18.58 17.72
N ARG A 135 3.22 -19.02 16.47
CA ARG A 135 2.50 -20.28 16.20
C ARG A 135 3.42 -21.48 15.90
N ARG A 136 4.75 -21.30 15.86
CA ARG A 136 5.69 -22.39 15.53
C ARG A 136 6.30 -23.10 16.74
N GLU A 137 6.06 -22.60 17.96
CA GLU A 137 6.61 -23.11 19.23
C GLU A 137 5.64 -24.02 20.02
N ARG A 138 4.58 -24.55 19.39
CA ARG A 138 3.71 -25.57 20.00
C ARG A 138 3.81 -26.88 19.25
N ARG A 139 4.98 -27.51 19.32
CA ARG A 139 5.14 -28.94 18.99
C ARG A 139 5.21 -29.71 20.30
N PRO A 140 4.18 -30.46 20.71
CA PRO A 140 4.28 -31.29 21.90
C PRO A 140 5.35 -32.37 21.64
N ARG A 141 6.31 -32.50 22.56
CA ARG A 141 7.25 -33.63 22.57
C ARG A 141 6.45 -34.90 22.79
N GLY A 142 6.49 -35.83 21.83
CA GLY A 142 5.84 -37.13 21.94
C GLY A 142 6.47 -38.01 23.03
N PRO A 143 5.79 -39.09 23.46
CA PRO A 143 6.19 -39.86 24.63
C PRO A 143 7.44 -40.70 24.34
N THR A 144 8.44 -40.60 25.21
CA THR A 144 9.62 -41.47 25.21
C THR A 144 9.21 -42.86 25.69
N ARG A 145 9.25 -43.86 24.80
CA ARG A 145 9.18 -45.28 25.17
C ARG A 145 10.59 -45.76 25.59
N PRO A 146 10.77 -46.40 26.74
CA PRO A 146 11.96 -47.22 26.98
C PRO A 146 11.77 -48.61 26.36
N SER A 147 12.85 -49.08 25.76
CA SER A 147 13.02 -50.31 25.00
C SER A 147 12.95 -51.57 25.85
N SER A 148 12.52 -52.63 25.19
CA SER A 148 12.48 -54.03 25.60
C SER A 148 13.83 -54.60 26.04
N SER A 149 13.88 -55.16 27.24
CA SER A 149 14.69 -56.34 27.57
C SER A 149 14.13 -57.02 28.83
N SER A 150 13.35 -58.09 28.65
CA SER A 150 13.01 -59.03 29.73
C SER A 150 14.21 -59.95 30.04
N PRO A 151 14.24 -60.64 31.20
CA PRO A 151 13.60 -61.96 31.23
C PRO A 151 12.84 -62.28 32.54
N ALA A 152 11.95 -63.24 32.38
CA ALA A 152 11.03 -63.83 33.34
C ALA A 152 11.71 -64.51 34.54
N TRP A 153 11.19 -64.24 35.74
CA TRP A 153 11.13 -65.07 36.97
C TRP A 153 10.21 -64.24 37.91
N ARG A 154 9.22 -64.72 38.68
CA ARG A 154 8.85 -66.04 39.16
C ARG A 154 7.49 -65.87 39.86
N CYS A 155 6.62 -66.85 39.67
CA CYS A 155 5.37 -67.03 40.39
C CYS A 155 5.64 -67.54 41.82
N SER A 156 5.06 -66.90 42.83
CA SER A 156 4.65 -67.50 44.12
C SER A 156 4.07 -66.38 45.00
N ARG A 157 2.75 -66.19 45.06
CA ARG A 157 1.87 -66.86 46.04
C ARG A 157 2.48 -66.88 47.45
N ILE A 158 2.04 -65.97 48.33
CA ILE A 158 1.82 -66.14 49.77
C ILE A 158 0.84 -65.04 50.22
N ARG A 159 -0.38 -65.45 50.63
CA ARG A 159 -1.17 -64.78 51.69
C ARG A 159 -0.68 -65.40 53.01
N PRO A 160 -0.61 -64.69 54.15
CA PRO A 160 -1.77 -64.64 55.06
C PRO A 160 -1.84 -63.32 55.90
N SER A 161 -3.03 -62.83 56.25
CA SER A 161 -3.74 -62.95 57.55
C SER A 161 -3.43 -61.88 58.60
N PHE A 162 -4.51 -61.29 59.16
CA PHE A 162 -4.62 -60.69 60.50
C PHE A 162 -3.82 -59.39 60.75
N SER A 163 -4.25 -58.41 61.52
CA SER A 163 -5.31 -58.30 62.53
C SER A 163 -5.78 -56.84 62.66
N ARG A 164 -7.02 -56.67 63.11
CA ARG A 164 -7.61 -55.42 63.61
C ARG A 164 -6.76 -54.76 64.70
N ARG A 165 -6.72 -53.42 64.69
CA ARG A 165 -7.02 -52.55 65.84
C ARG A 165 -7.58 -51.24 65.30
#